data_AF-T0MLB5-F1
#
_entry.id   AF-T0MLB5-F1
#
_cell.length_a   1.000
_cell.length_b   1.000
_cell.length_c   1.000
_cell.angle_alpha   90.00
_cell.angle_beta   90.00
_cell.angle_gamma   90.00
#
_symmetry.space_group_name_H-M   'P 1'
#
loop_
_entity.id
_entity.type
_entity.pdbx_description
1 polymer ?
#
loop_
_entity_poly.entity_id
_entity_poly.type
_entity_poly.pdbx_seq_one_letter_code
_entity_poly.pdbx_strand_id
1 'polypeptide(L)'
;MLRNEQNERIYYDSLSNEQKDFLKDMCLKYLTDESQSNMVYDFLNKFFDCSCCNYQLTNHVVNESFLNMIENLNNDIEQIDEDKCNKIVEAVRNDIKIDFNEIKNTEKPFLMYIDKYFNNWLPNKIKILVLISYNKDETVYKEEFVGRIPFIIDENYRSFFIKIKNKTLNENIKQQIAAILFKSPKKDLKIETKIQEEILQDLLNIDFSEFPYSYFRNAKTLNI
;
A
#
# COMPACT_ATOMS: atom_id res chain seq x y z
N MET A 1 23.33 -26.04 20.01
CA MET A 1 22.01 -25.71 19.43
C MET A 1 22.25 -24.66 18.36
N LEU A 2 22.11 -25.04 17.09
CA LEU A 2 22.17 -24.11 15.96
C LEU A 2 20.95 -23.17 16.08
N ARG A 3 21.18 -21.90 16.42
CA ARG A 3 20.13 -20.88 16.42
C ARG A 3 19.76 -20.61 14.97
N ASN A 4 18.51 -20.83 14.61
CA ASN A 4 17.99 -20.56 13.28
C ASN A 4 17.82 -19.03 13.13
N GLU A 5 18.91 -18.33 12.80
CA GLU A 5 18.96 -16.87 12.57
C GLU A 5 17.98 -16.38 11.48
N GLN A 6 17.44 -17.31 10.67
CA GLN A 6 16.46 -17.01 9.62
C GLN A 6 15.06 -16.59 10.15
N ASN A 7 14.75 -16.86 11.42
CA ASN A 7 13.42 -16.60 12.00
C ASN A 7 13.37 -15.40 12.95
N GLU A 8 14.45 -14.64 13.13
CA GLU A 8 14.39 -13.43 13.94
C GLU A 8 13.51 -12.38 13.25
N ARG A 9 12.48 -11.91 13.97
CA ARG A 9 11.59 -10.84 13.52
C ARG A 9 11.82 -9.58 14.34
N ILE A 10 11.69 -8.43 13.69
CA ILE A 10 11.78 -7.12 14.32
C ILE A 10 10.42 -6.44 14.24
N TYR A 11 9.97 -5.86 15.35
CA TYR A 11 8.81 -4.97 15.38
C TYR A 11 9.18 -3.62 14.78
N TYR A 12 8.40 -3.11 13.85
CA TYR A 12 8.68 -1.80 13.25
C TYR A 12 8.63 -0.66 14.28
N ASP A 13 7.73 -0.75 15.25
CA ASP A 13 7.56 0.26 16.30
C ASP A 13 8.70 0.27 17.33
N SER A 14 9.55 -0.76 17.36
CA SER A 14 10.73 -0.78 18.24
C SER A 14 11.95 -0.07 17.63
N LEU A 15 11.87 0.36 16.36
CA LEU A 15 12.95 1.04 15.66
C LEU A 15 12.97 2.55 15.96
N SER A 16 14.18 3.13 16.03
CA SER A 16 14.34 4.58 16.00
C SER A 16 13.97 5.17 14.63
N ASN A 17 13.66 6.46 14.57
CA ASN A 17 13.36 7.14 13.30
C ASN A 17 14.51 6.99 12.28
N GLU A 18 15.76 7.12 12.73
CA GLU A 18 16.94 6.91 11.87
C GLU A 18 16.99 5.49 11.28
N GLN A 19 16.63 4.48 12.07
CA GLN A 19 16.58 3.09 11.60
C GLN A 19 15.45 2.87 10.59
N LYS A 20 14.30 3.51 10.80
CA LYS A 20 13.16 3.46 9.87
C LYS A 20 13.51 4.12 8.54
N ASP A 21 14.11 5.31 8.56
CA ASP A 21 14.54 6.04 7.37
C ASP A 21 15.61 5.24 6.60
N PHE A 22 16.60 4.69 7.30
CA PHE A 22 17.61 3.82 6.70
C PHE A 22 16.99 2.59 6.02
N LEU A 23 16.04 1.90 6.67
CA LEU A 23 15.34 0.76 6.07
C LEU A 23 14.53 1.15 4.82
N LYS A 24 13.87 2.31 4.89
CA LYS A 24 13.11 2.85 3.76
C LYS A 24 14.00 3.10 2.56
N ASP A 25 15.12 3.78 2.76
CA ASP A 25 16.11 4.07 1.71
C ASP A 25 16.69 2.79 1.12
N MET A 26 16.96 1.80 1.97
CA MET A 26 17.51 0.51 1.55
C MET A 26 16.51 -0.31 0.74
N CYS A 27 15.24 -0.34 1.15
CA CYS A 27 14.18 -0.99 0.38
C CYS A 27 13.94 -0.25 -0.94
N LEU A 28 13.89 1.08 -0.93
CA LEU A 28 13.80 1.89 -2.15
C LEU A 28 14.96 1.60 -3.10
N LYS A 29 16.19 1.58 -2.58
CA LYS A 29 17.38 1.25 -3.37
C LYS A 29 17.26 -0.14 -3.97
N TYR A 30 16.97 -1.17 -3.17
CA TYR A 30 16.82 -2.54 -3.67
C TYR A 30 15.76 -2.65 -4.78
N LEU A 31 14.58 -2.05 -4.58
CA LEU A 31 13.51 -2.09 -5.59
C LEU A 31 13.81 -1.26 -6.83
N THR A 32 14.78 -0.36 -6.77
CA THR A 32 15.17 0.52 -7.88
C THR A 32 16.58 0.25 -8.40
N ASP A 33 17.30 -0.72 -7.84
CA ASP A 33 18.68 -1.06 -8.18
C ASP A 33 18.73 -1.68 -9.58
N GLU A 34 19.56 -1.07 -10.40
CA GLU A 34 19.72 -1.36 -11.82
C GLU A 34 20.41 -2.71 -12.04
N SER A 35 21.18 -3.19 -11.06
CA SER A 35 22.01 -4.39 -11.18
C SER A 35 21.28 -5.71 -10.94
N GLN A 36 20.13 -5.69 -10.26
CA GLN A 36 19.36 -6.92 -9.94
C GLN A 36 18.22 -7.21 -10.92
N SER A 37 17.92 -6.31 -11.86
CA SER A 37 16.72 -6.43 -12.70
C SER A 37 16.98 -6.23 -14.20
N ASN A 38 17.98 -6.87 -14.80
CA ASN A 38 18.27 -6.71 -16.25
C ASN A 38 17.03 -6.82 -17.18
N MET A 39 16.01 -7.61 -16.82
CA MET A 39 14.80 -7.78 -17.65
C MET A 39 13.65 -6.79 -17.35
N VAL A 40 13.59 -6.21 -16.15
CA VAL A 40 12.63 -5.15 -15.82
C VAL A 40 13.24 -3.81 -16.21
N TYR A 41 14.53 -3.62 -15.97
CA TYR A 41 15.30 -2.41 -16.24
C TYR A 41 15.37 -2.00 -17.72
N ASP A 42 15.49 -2.91 -18.68
CA ASP A 42 15.42 -2.56 -20.11
C ASP A 42 14.05 -1.96 -20.50
N PHE A 43 12.99 -2.41 -19.83
CA PHE A 43 11.68 -1.77 -19.90
C PHE A 43 11.72 -0.45 -19.14
N LEU A 44 12.21 -0.39 -17.90
CA LEU A 44 12.27 0.86 -17.13
C LEU A 44 13.05 1.99 -17.81
N ASN A 45 14.19 1.72 -18.47
CA ASN A 45 15.01 2.73 -19.14
C ASN A 45 14.38 3.32 -20.40
N LYS A 46 13.64 2.52 -21.18
CA LYS A 46 12.79 3.06 -22.25
C LYS A 46 11.57 3.82 -21.71
N PHE A 47 11.21 3.61 -20.44
CA PHE A 47 9.95 4.05 -19.84
C PHE A 47 10.07 5.23 -18.86
N PHE A 48 11.26 5.54 -18.32
CA PHE A 48 11.50 6.61 -17.34
C PHE A 48 12.19 7.87 -17.89
N ASP A 49 12.40 7.97 -19.20
CA ASP A 49 12.84 9.22 -19.87
C ASP A 49 11.85 10.39 -19.75
N CYS A 50 10.81 10.28 -18.92
CA CYS A 50 9.87 11.36 -18.68
C CYS A 50 9.34 11.29 -17.24
N SER A 51 9.39 12.42 -16.54
CA SER A 51 8.78 12.75 -15.23
C SER A 51 9.53 12.38 -13.94
N CYS A 52 10.65 13.05 -13.69
CA CYS A 52 11.06 13.41 -12.33
C CYS A 52 10.35 14.73 -11.95
N CYS A 53 9.31 14.71 -11.12
CA CYS A 53 8.91 15.86 -10.29
C CYS A 53 7.78 15.50 -9.30
N ASN A 54 7.93 16.04 -8.08
CA ASN A 54 6.97 16.20 -6.98
C ASN A 54 6.63 14.97 -6.12
N TYR A 55 7.55 14.67 -5.20
CA TYR A 55 7.23 14.00 -3.94
C TYR A 55 6.66 15.03 -2.96
N GLN A 56 5.34 15.19 -2.94
CA GLN A 56 4.63 15.81 -1.82
C GLN A 56 3.72 14.75 -1.21
N LEU A 57 4.21 14.07 -0.16
CA LEU A 57 3.36 13.29 0.74
C LEU A 57 2.50 14.30 1.50
N THR A 58 1.19 14.29 1.23
CA THR A 58 0.24 15.13 1.95
C THR A 58 -0.06 14.50 3.31
N ASN A 59 0.22 15.25 4.39
CA ASN A 59 -0.06 14.86 5.76
C ASN A 59 -1.58 14.61 5.99
N HIS A 60 -1.89 13.57 6.77
CA HIS A 60 -3.21 13.21 7.34
C HIS A 60 -4.26 12.51 6.46
N VAL A 61 -3.86 11.68 5.48
CA VAL A 61 -4.82 10.89 4.69
C VAL A 61 -5.52 9.80 5.53
N VAL A 62 -4.77 9.11 6.40
CA VAL A 62 -5.33 8.12 7.34
C VAL A 62 -5.36 8.76 8.71
N ASN A 63 -6.57 9.06 9.21
CA ASN A 63 -6.81 9.66 10.52
C ASN A 63 -7.79 8.78 11.32
N GLU A 64 -8.04 9.13 12.58
CA GLU A 64 -8.90 8.35 13.48
C GLU A 64 -10.32 8.21 12.93
N SER A 65 -10.88 9.28 12.36
CA SER A 65 -12.22 9.24 11.76
C SER A 65 -12.29 8.25 10.59
N PHE A 66 -11.25 8.16 9.76
CA PHE A 66 -11.15 7.19 8.67
C PHE A 66 -10.97 5.76 9.19
N LEU A 67 -10.14 5.56 10.22
CA LEU A 67 -9.97 4.25 10.85
C LEU A 67 -11.29 3.75 11.49
N ASN A 68 -12.03 4.64 12.15
CA ASN A 68 -13.37 4.36 12.68
C ASN A 68 -14.36 4.00 11.56
N MET A 69 -14.26 4.63 10.38
CA MET A 69 -15.07 4.25 9.22
C MET A 69 -14.76 2.81 8.76
N ILE A 70 -13.48 2.42 8.72
CA ILE A 70 -13.07 1.03 8.41
C ILE A 70 -13.66 0.05 9.42
N GLU A 71 -13.66 0.42 10.70
CA GLU A 71 -14.21 -0.42 11.77
C GLU A 71 -15.72 -0.65 11.62
N ASN A 72 -16.43 0.32 11.06
CA ASN A 72 -17.88 0.28 10.87
C ASN A 72 -18.27 0.11 9.40
N LEU A 73 -17.42 -0.54 8.58
CA LEU A 73 -17.77 -0.89 7.20
C LEU A 73 -19.01 -1.78 7.17
N ASN A 74 -20.04 -1.31 6.49
CA ASN A 74 -21.31 -2.01 6.29
C ASN A 74 -21.85 -1.77 4.87
N ASN A 75 -22.58 -2.77 4.38
CA ASN A 75 -23.31 -2.71 3.11
C ASN A 75 -24.80 -2.91 3.37
N ASP A 76 -25.49 -1.86 3.83
CA ASP A 76 -26.94 -1.88 3.73
C ASP A 76 -27.35 -1.56 2.28
N ILE A 77 -28.39 -2.25 1.80
CA ILE A 77 -28.93 -2.17 0.43
C ILE A 77 -29.52 -0.77 0.18
N GLU A 78 -29.78 0.00 1.22
CA GLU A 78 -30.28 1.36 1.14
C GLU A 78 -29.27 2.30 0.46
N GLN A 79 -29.69 2.89 -0.66
CA GLN A 79 -28.87 3.82 -1.41
C GLN A 79 -28.68 5.12 -0.62
N ILE A 80 -27.43 5.41 -0.25
CA ILE A 80 -27.04 6.73 0.20
C ILE A 80 -26.81 7.63 -1.01
N ASP A 81 -27.43 8.82 -0.97
CA ASP A 81 -27.25 9.85 -1.99
C ASP A 81 -25.80 10.34 -2.04
N GLU A 82 -25.36 10.80 -3.20
CA GLU A 82 -23.97 11.20 -3.42
C GLU A 82 -23.55 12.43 -2.61
N ASP A 83 -24.45 13.39 -2.35
CA ASP A 83 -24.18 14.57 -1.53
C ASP A 83 -23.93 14.18 -0.06
N LYS A 84 -24.68 13.22 0.47
CA LYS A 84 -24.42 12.64 1.80
C LYS A 84 -23.08 11.93 1.85
N CYS A 85 -22.75 11.13 0.83
CA CYS A 85 -21.43 10.50 0.75
C CYS A 85 -20.31 11.54 0.74
N ASN A 86 -20.44 12.60 -0.07
CA ASN A 86 -19.47 13.69 -0.13
C ASN A 86 -19.30 14.40 1.23
N LYS A 87 -20.40 14.65 1.95
CA LYS A 87 -20.35 15.22 3.32
C LYS A 87 -19.60 14.31 4.29
N ILE A 88 -19.84 13.01 4.25
CA ILE A 88 -19.12 12.03 5.09
C ILE A 88 -17.63 12.03 4.73
N VAL A 89 -17.28 11.98 3.44
CA VAL A 89 -15.89 12.01 2.95
C VAL A 89 -15.15 13.25 3.42
N GLU A 90 -15.76 14.44 3.33
CA GLU A 90 -15.15 15.68 3.81
C GLU A 90 -15.08 15.74 5.35
N ALA A 91 -16.08 15.22 6.07
CA ALA A 91 -16.03 15.15 7.52
C ALA A 91 -14.89 14.22 8.00
N VAL A 92 -14.75 13.05 7.37
CA VAL A 92 -13.63 12.13 7.62
C VAL A 92 -12.30 12.79 7.31
N ARG A 93 -12.17 13.51 6.19
CA ARG A 93 -10.93 14.21 5.81
C ARG A 93 -10.51 15.22 6.87
N ASN A 94 -11.46 15.94 7.44
CA ASN A 94 -11.23 16.96 8.47
C ASN A 94 -11.14 16.37 9.89
N ASP A 95 -11.07 15.03 10.02
CA ASP A 95 -11.03 14.29 11.27
C ASP A 95 -12.17 14.65 12.24
N ILE A 96 -13.35 14.91 11.68
CA ILE A 96 -14.57 15.15 12.45
C ILE A 96 -15.08 13.81 12.95
N LYS A 97 -15.31 13.69 14.25
CA LYS A 97 -15.92 12.51 14.86
C LYS A 97 -17.32 12.26 14.31
N ILE A 98 -17.52 11.11 13.68
CA ILE A 98 -18.79 10.65 13.11
C ILE A 98 -19.25 9.40 13.86
N ASP A 99 -20.53 9.32 14.19
CA ASP A 99 -21.13 8.08 14.68
C ASP A 99 -21.53 7.20 13.49
N PHE A 100 -20.65 6.28 13.10
CA PHE A 100 -20.89 5.39 11.97
C PHE A 100 -21.96 4.33 12.24
N ASN A 101 -22.38 4.13 13.49
CA ASN A 101 -23.47 3.19 13.79
C ASN A 101 -24.82 3.68 13.24
N GLU A 102 -24.98 5.00 13.07
CA GLU A 102 -26.18 5.61 12.52
C GLU A 102 -26.17 5.66 10.98
N ILE A 103 -25.04 5.32 10.35
CA ILE A 103 -24.85 5.36 8.90
C ILE A 103 -25.05 3.95 8.33
N LYS A 104 -26.11 3.78 7.54
CA LYS A 104 -26.51 2.49 6.99
C LYS A 104 -25.56 1.93 5.93
N ASN A 105 -24.90 2.77 5.14
CA ASN A 105 -23.98 2.34 4.08
C ASN A 105 -22.68 3.15 4.12
N THR A 106 -21.66 2.60 4.76
CA THR A 106 -20.34 3.23 4.89
C THR A 106 -19.37 2.81 3.79
N GLU A 107 -19.69 1.78 3.01
CA GLU A 107 -18.85 1.30 1.90
C GLU A 107 -18.68 2.31 0.78
N LYS A 108 -19.77 2.94 0.33
CA LYS A 108 -19.72 3.95 -0.73
C LYS A 108 -18.84 5.15 -0.34
N PRO A 109 -19.05 5.84 0.81
CA PRO A 109 -18.16 6.93 1.21
C PRO A 109 -16.72 6.46 1.48
N PHE A 110 -16.51 5.24 1.97
CA PHE A 110 -15.17 4.66 2.11
C PHE A 110 -14.44 4.55 0.77
N LEU A 111 -15.08 3.97 -0.26
CA LEU A 111 -14.52 3.85 -1.60
C LEU A 111 -14.24 5.21 -2.23
N MET A 112 -15.15 6.18 -2.05
CA MET A 112 -14.95 7.56 -2.51
C MET A 112 -13.76 8.24 -1.81
N TYR A 113 -13.57 7.99 -0.51
CA TYR A 113 -12.45 8.55 0.24
C TYR A 113 -11.11 8.01 -0.28
N ILE A 114 -10.98 6.70 -0.47
CA ILE A 114 -9.74 6.10 -0.96
C ILE A 114 -9.45 6.56 -2.39
N ASP A 115 -10.43 6.61 -3.30
CA ASP A 115 -10.22 7.06 -4.68
C ASP A 115 -9.71 8.51 -4.75
N LYS A 116 -10.23 9.38 -3.89
CA LYS A 116 -9.87 10.79 -3.85
C LYS A 116 -8.48 11.02 -3.21
N TYR A 117 -8.15 10.30 -2.14
CA TYR A 117 -7.00 10.65 -1.28
C TYR A 117 -5.85 9.64 -1.27
N PHE A 118 -6.04 8.41 -1.75
CA PHE A 118 -4.98 7.40 -1.73
C PHE A 118 -4.13 7.39 -2.99
N ASN A 119 -4.33 8.28 -3.97
CA ASN A 119 -3.59 8.25 -5.24
C ASN A 119 -2.05 8.14 -5.08
N ASN A 120 -1.50 8.75 -4.02
CA ASN A 120 -0.06 8.77 -3.71
C ASN A 120 0.36 7.84 -2.55
N TRP A 121 -0.45 6.83 -2.20
CA TRP A 121 -0.12 5.90 -1.10
C TRP A 121 1.18 5.12 -1.33
N LEU A 122 1.52 4.91 -2.61
CA LEU A 122 2.76 4.29 -3.06
C LEU A 122 3.37 5.14 -4.17
N PRO A 123 4.69 5.37 -4.18
CA PRO A 123 5.34 6.13 -5.25
C PRO A 123 5.06 5.51 -6.62
N ASN A 124 4.72 6.33 -7.63
CA ASN A 124 4.33 5.84 -8.95
C ASN A 124 5.36 4.89 -9.59
N LYS A 125 6.66 5.16 -9.40
CA LYS A 125 7.75 4.27 -9.86
C LYS A 125 7.61 2.87 -9.27
N ILE A 126 7.41 2.78 -7.95
CA ILE A 126 7.24 1.50 -7.26
C ILE A 126 5.91 0.85 -7.67
N LYS A 127 4.82 1.60 -7.79
CA LYS A 127 3.52 1.09 -8.24
C LYS A 127 3.61 0.43 -9.63
N ILE A 128 4.29 1.08 -10.59
CA ILE A 128 4.51 0.52 -11.93
C ILE A 128 5.33 -0.78 -11.85
N LEU A 129 6.38 -0.82 -11.01
CA LEU A 129 7.20 -2.01 -10.84
C LEU A 129 6.42 -3.20 -10.29
N VAL A 130 5.57 -2.99 -9.28
CA VAL A 130 4.66 -4.02 -8.75
C VAL A 130 3.72 -4.53 -9.84
N LEU A 131 3.13 -3.63 -10.61
CA LEU A 131 2.22 -4.03 -11.70
C LEU A 131 2.92 -4.88 -12.76
N ILE A 132 4.15 -4.53 -13.13
CA ILE A 132 4.93 -5.28 -14.12
C ILE A 132 5.39 -6.64 -13.56
N SER A 133 5.84 -6.70 -12.30
CA SER A 133 6.34 -7.95 -11.71
C SER A 133 5.24 -9.00 -11.63
N TYR A 134 4.01 -8.60 -11.30
CA TYR A 134 2.87 -9.52 -11.28
C TYR A 134 2.47 -9.98 -12.68
N ASN A 135 2.57 -9.11 -13.68
CA ASN A 135 2.22 -9.43 -15.06
C ASN A 135 3.20 -10.41 -15.74
N LYS A 136 4.44 -10.55 -15.24
CA LYS A 136 5.46 -11.45 -15.79
C LYS A 136 5.49 -12.85 -15.14
N ASP A 137 4.71 -13.05 -14.08
CA ASP A 137 4.59 -14.31 -13.33
C ASP A 137 5.90 -14.88 -12.70
N GLU A 138 6.76 -14.01 -12.17
CA GLU A 138 7.99 -14.42 -11.47
C GLU A 138 7.77 -14.47 -9.95
N THR A 139 7.22 -15.58 -9.42
CA THR A 139 6.75 -15.70 -8.03
C THR A 139 7.75 -15.28 -6.96
N VAL A 140 9.01 -15.71 -7.06
CA VAL A 140 10.06 -15.37 -6.07
C VAL A 140 10.30 -13.86 -6.03
N TYR A 141 10.30 -13.22 -7.21
CA TYR A 141 10.47 -11.77 -7.30
C TYR A 141 9.23 -11.02 -6.78
N LYS A 142 8.01 -11.55 -6.98
CA LYS A 142 6.77 -10.98 -6.40
C LYS A 142 6.85 -10.93 -4.87
N GLU A 143 7.20 -12.03 -4.22
CA GLU A 143 7.28 -12.13 -2.75
C GLU A 143 8.30 -11.14 -2.16
N GLU A 144 9.51 -11.07 -2.73
CA GLU A 144 10.54 -10.13 -2.25
C GLU A 144 10.16 -8.67 -2.51
N PHE A 145 9.48 -8.38 -3.63
CA PHE A 145 9.09 -7.03 -4.00
C PHE A 145 7.97 -6.51 -3.09
N VAL A 146 6.90 -7.28 -2.93
CA VAL A 146 5.74 -6.88 -2.12
C VAL A 146 6.08 -6.89 -0.63
N GLY A 147 6.90 -7.85 -0.17
CA GLY A 147 7.43 -7.90 1.19
C GLY A 147 8.15 -6.63 1.65
N ARG A 148 8.62 -5.79 0.71
CA ARG A 148 9.32 -4.53 0.99
C ARG A 148 8.43 -3.29 1.01
N ILE A 149 7.18 -3.38 0.51
CA ILE A 149 6.25 -2.25 0.46
C ILE A 149 5.97 -1.64 1.86
N PRO A 150 5.83 -2.40 2.96
CA PRO A 150 5.60 -1.83 4.28
C PRO A 150 6.63 -0.79 4.73
N PHE A 151 7.87 -0.86 4.25
CA PHE A 151 8.94 0.07 4.61
C PHE A 151 8.99 1.33 3.75
N ILE A 152 8.30 1.33 2.62
CA ILE A 152 8.36 2.40 1.64
C ILE A 152 7.21 3.38 1.82
N ILE A 153 6.06 2.86 2.21
CA ILE A 153 4.85 3.65 2.42
C ILE A 153 4.93 4.44 3.73
N ASP A 154 4.15 5.51 3.80
CA ASP A 154 4.00 6.31 5.01
C ASP A 154 3.37 5.48 6.15
N GLU A 155 3.73 5.79 7.40
CA GLU A 155 3.21 5.10 8.59
C GLU A 155 1.68 5.13 8.64
N ASN A 156 1.06 6.23 8.21
CA ASN A 156 -0.38 6.37 8.15
C ASN A 156 -1.02 5.32 7.21
N TYR A 157 -0.42 5.05 6.05
CA TYR A 157 -0.92 4.02 5.13
C TYR A 157 -0.71 2.59 5.66
N ARG A 158 0.31 2.35 6.49
CA ARG A 158 0.48 1.04 7.15
C ARG A 158 -0.71 0.71 8.05
N SER A 159 -1.16 1.68 8.84
CA SER A 159 -2.33 1.53 9.72
C SER A 159 -3.59 1.16 8.93
N PHE A 160 -3.77 1.71 7.72
CA PHE A 160 -4.84 1.30 6.81
C PHE A 160 -4.77 -0.18 6.44
N PHE A 161 -3.62 -0.68 5.97
CA PHE A 161 -3.47 -2.08 5.58
C PHE A 161 -3.66 -3.04 6.76
N ILE A 162 -3.15 -2.68 7.94
CA ILE A 162 -3.35 -3.44 9.18
C ILE A 162 -4.84 -3.55 9.53
N LYS A 163 -5.58 -2.44 9.47
CA LYS A 163 -7.01 -2.42 9.82
C LYS A 163 -7.87 -3.15 8.79
N ILE A 164 -7.59 -2.96 7.50
CA ILE A 164 -8.33 -3.64 6.43
C ILE A 164 -8.07 -5.15 6.41
N LYS A 165 -6.84 -5.61 6.68
CA LYS A 165 -6.51 -7.04 6.78
C LYS A 165 -7.43 -7.78 7.75
N ASN A 166 -7.79 -7.13 8.85
CA ASN A 166 -8.62 -7.71 9.90
C ASN A 166 -10.14 -7.60 9.61
N LYS A 167 -10.54 -7.09 8.44
CA LYS A 167 -11.94 -6.95 8.03
C LYS A 167 -12.35 -8.03 7.06
N THR A 168 -13.52 -8.62 7.32
CA THR A 168 -14.21 -9.47 6.35
C THR A 168 -14.85 -8.58 5.29
N LEU A 169 -14.11 -8.30 4.23
CA LEU A 169 -14.62 -7.52 3.09
C LEU A 169 -15.37 -8.41 2.10
N ASN A 170 -16.47 -7.89 1.55
CA ASN A 170 -17.11 -8.47 0.37
C ASN A 170 -16.13 -8.45 -0.82
N GLU A 171 -16.13 -9.51 -1.64
CA GLU A 171 -15.30 -9.62 -2.84
C GLU A 171 -15.41 -8.40 -3.76
N ASN A 172 -16.63 -7.90 -4.02
CA ASN A 172 -16.83 -6.72 -4.86
C ASN A 172 -16.13 -5.45 -4.31
N ILE A 173 -16.03 -5.31 -2.98
CA ILE A 173 -15.31 -4.20 -2.37
C ILE A 173 -13.81 -4.39 -2.53
N LYS A 174 -13.30 -5.62 -2.30
CA LYS A 174 -11.88 -5.93 -2.49
C LYS A 174 -11.44 -5.60 -3.92
N GLN A 175 -12.25 -5.97 -4.92
CA GLN A 175 -12.00 -5.64 -6.32
C GLN A 175 -11.93 -4.13 -6.56
N GLN A 176 -12.83 -3.36 -5.97
CA GLN A 176 -12.84 -1.90 -6.10
C GLN A 176 -11.65 -1.25 -5.37
N ILE A 177 -11.30 -1.71 -4.16
CA ILE A 177 -10.10 -1.26 -3.44
C ILE A 177 -8.86 -1.54 -4.29
N ALA A 178 -8.73 -2.76 -4.83
CA ALA A 178 -7.61 -3.17 -5.66
C ALA A 178 -7.49 -2.27 -6.90
N ALA A 179 -8.60 -2.05 -7.61
CA ALA A 179 -8.65 -1.19 -8.78
C ALA A 179 -8.24 0.27 -8.47
N ILE A 180 -8.65 0.79 -7.31
CA ILE A 180 -8.30 2.14 -6.86
C ILE A 180 -6.82 2.23 -6.49
N LEU A 181 -6.33 1.35 -5.61
CA LEU A 181 -4.96 1.42 -5.09
C LEU A 181 -3.91 1.13 -6.17
N PHE A 182 -4.20 0.19 -7.07
CA PHE A 182 -3.31 -0.25 -8.15
C PHE A 182 -3.73 0.26 -9.53
N LYS A 183 -4.48 1.36 -9.55
CA LYS A 183 -4.72 2.10 -10.79
C LYS A 183 -3.38 2.47 -11.42
N SER A 184 -3.18 2.06 -12.67
CA SER A 184 -1.96 2.38 -13.39
C SER A 184 -1.78 3.91 -13.50
N PRO A 185 -0.63 4.46 -13.07
CA PRO A 185 -0.32 5.87 -13.30
C PRO A 185 -0.18 6.21 -14.80
N LYS A 186 -0.01 5.22 -15.67
CA LYS A 186 0.14 5.38 -17.12
C LYS A 186 -1.06 4.81 -17.86
N LYS A 187 -1.64 5.61 -18.76
CA LYS A 187 -2.85 5.26 -19.54
C LYS A 187 -2.66 4.02 -20.44
N ASP A 188 -1.44 3.77 -20.91
CA ASP A 188 -1.17 2.70 -21.88
C ASP A 188 -0.87 1.35 -21.23
N LEU A 189 -0.57 1.33 -19.93
CA LEU A 189 -0.36 0.09 -19.19
C LEU A 189 -1.73 -0.43 -18.73
N LYS A 190 -2.33 -1.29 -19.56
CA LYS A 190 -3.55 -2.03 -19.22
C LYS A 190 -3.17 -3.19 -18.31
N ILE A 191 -3.70 -3.18 -17.09
CA ILE A 191 -3.54 -4.25 -16.11
C ILE A 191 -4.90 -4.93 -15.94
N GLU A 192 -4.92 -6.25 -15.95
CA GLU A 192 -6.12 -7.02 -15.65
C GLU A 192 -6.55 -6.83 -14.19
N THR A 193 -7.85 -6.69 -13.94
CA THR A 193 -8.38 -6.51 -12.58
C THR A 193 -7.92 -7.64 -11.64
N LYS A 194 -7.82 -8.87 -12.15
CA LYS A 194 -7.34 -10.03 -11.41
C LYS A 194 -5.91 -9.85 -10.87
N ILE A 195 -5.02 -9.20 -11.62
CA ILE A 195 -3.65 -8.90 -11.16
C ILE A 195 -3.69 -7.90 -10.00
N GLN A 196 -4.54 -6.88 -10.08
CA GLN A 196 -4.68 -5.89 -9.00
C GLN A 196 -5.22 -6.55 -7.72
N GLU A 197 -6.17 -7.48 -7.86
CA GLU A 197 -6.69 -8.29 -6.76
C GLU A 197 -5.61 -9.16 -6.12
N GLU A 198 -4.79 -9.85 -6.92
CA GLU A 198 -3.66 -10.67 -6.46
C GLU A 198 -2.67 -9.83 -5.65
N ILE A 199 -2.28 -8.66 -6.17
CA ILE A 199 -1.39 -7.72 -5.46
C ILE A 199 -1.99 -7.27 -4.12
N LEU A 200 -3.28 -6.91 -4.11
CA LEU A 200 -3.94 -6.49 -2.87
C LEU A 200 -3.95 -7.64 -1.86
N GLN A 201 -4.27 -8.86 -2.30
CA GLN A 201 -4.33 -10.04 -1.42
C GLN A 201 -2.95 -10.34 -0.82
N ASP A 202 -1.89 -10.29 -1.62
CA ASP A 202 -0.52 -10.53 -1.15
C ASP A 202 -0.07 -9.45 -0.16
N LEU A 203 -0.43 -8.18 -0.41
CA LEU A 203 -0.21 -7.12 0.56
C LEU A 203 -0.94 -7.37 1.87
N LEU A 204 -2.22 -7.72 1.82
CA LEU A 204 -2.97 -8.01 3.04
C LEU A 204 -2.44 -9.25 3.79
N ASN A 205 -1.76 -10.16 3.10
CA ASN A 205 -1.11 -11.31 3.74
C ASN A 205 0.18 -10.92 4.48
N ILE A 206 0.85 -9.85 4.07
CA ILE A 206 2.08 -9.36 4.71
C ILE A 206 1.81 -8.90 6.15
N ASP A 207 2.83 -9.06 6.98
CA ASP A 207 2.89 -8.51 8.32
C ASP A 207 3.42 -7.08 8.26
N PHE A 208 2.53 -6.10 8.44
CA PHE A 208 2.88 -4.68 8.50
C PHE A 208 3.37 -4.26 9.88
N SER A 209 3.48 -5.17 10.85
CA SER A 209 3.94 -4.87 12.21
C SER A 209 5.33 -5.47 12.46
N GLU A 210 5.56 -6.68 11.96
CA GLU A 210 6.81 -7.43 12.12
C GLU A 210 7.46 -7.78 10.79
N PHE A 211 8.77 -7.93 10.78
CA PHE A 211 9.49 -8.31 9.56
C PHE A 211 10.77 -9.11 9.79
N PRO A 212 11.25 -9.85 8.77
CA PRO A 212 12.47 -10.64 8.89
C PRO A 212 13.72 -9.78 9.12
N TYR A 213 14.56 -10.17 10.08
CA TYR A 213 15.84 -9.50 10.37
C TYR A 213 16.78 -9.44 9.15
N SER A 214 16.63 -10.37 8.20
CA SER A 214 17.42 -10.43 6.96
C SER A 214 17.35 -9.14 6.13
N TYR A 215 16.24 -8.41 6.18
CA TYR A 215 16.10 -7.11 5.51
C TYR A 215 17.04 -6.04 6.10
N PHE A 216 17.37 -6.16 7.39
CA PHE A 216 18.33 -5.30 8.09
C PHE A 216 19.79 -5.71 7.82
N ARG A 217 20.07 -7.00 7.65
CA ARG A 217 21.43 -7.52 7.43
C ARG A 217 21.96 -7.15 6.04
N ASN A 218 21.13 -7.29 5.01
CA ASN A 218 21.47 -6.90 3.63
C ASN A 218 21.67 -5.38 3.49
N ALA A 219 21.14 -4.61 4.43
CA ALA A 219 21.35 -3.17 4.52
C ALA A 219 22.70 -2.78 5.14
N LYS A 220 23.18 -3.52 6.15
CA LYS A 220 24.53 -3.31 6.72
C LYS A 220 25.66 -3.71 5.77
N THR A 221 25.43 -4.67 4.88
CA THR A 221 26.42 -5.07 3.86
C THR A 221 26.51 -4.11 2.66
N LEU A 222 25.64 -3.10 2.58
CA LEU A 222 25.67 -2.07 1.53
C LEU A 222 26.38 -0.77 1.97
N ASN A 223 26.96 -0.75 3.18
CA ASN A 223 27.93 0.25 3.60
C ASN A 223 29.36 -0.27 3.34
N ILE A 224 30.01 0.31 2.32
CA ILE A 224 31.48 0.45 2.18
C ILE A 224 32.25 -0.85 1.94
#